data_AF-A0A1S1HG32-F1
#
_entry.id   AF-A0A1S1HG32-F1
#
_cell.length_a   1.000
_cell.length_b   1.000
_cell.length_c   1.000
_cell.angle_alpha   90.00
_cell.angle_beta   90.00
_cell.angle_gamma   90.00
#
_symmetry.space_group_name_H-M   'P 1'
#
loop_
_entity.id
_entity.type
_entity.pdbx_description
1 polymer ?
#
loop_
_entity_poly.entity_id
_entity_poly.type
_entity_poly.pdbx_seq_one_letter_code
_entity_poly.pdbx_strand_id
1 'polypeptide(L)' 'MCIRDSLLAVDIGAAQDVEEGDWLELDYDPATASIASGLSQYELLTSLGRRYQRCWL' A
#
# COMPACT_ATOMS: atom_id res chain seq x y z
N MET A 1 13.54 -7.63 8.72
CA MET A 1 13.09 -6.24 8.97
C MET A 1 11.73 -6.29 9.65
N CYS A 2 11.65 -6.00 10.95
CA CYS A 2 10.40 -6.06 11.73
C CYS A 2 9.73 -4.68 11.65
N ILE A 3 8.78 -4.47 10.73
CA ILE A 3 7.98 -3.23 10.70
C ILE A 3 6.84 -3.41 11.70
N ARG A 4 7.02 -2.84 12.88
CA ARG A 4 6.16 -3.02 14.05
C ARG A 4 5.01 -1.99 14.10
N ASP A 5 5.14 -0.89 13.36
CA ASP A 5 4.22 0.26 13.38
C ASP A 5 4.02 0.82 11.96
N SER A 6 3.29 0.10 11.09
CA SER A 6 2.99 0.59 9.73
C SER A 6 1.73 1.45 9.73
N LEU A 7 1.89 2.75 9.90
CA LEU A 7 0.87 3.76 9.63
C LEU A 7 1.39 4.73 8.57
N LEU A 8 0.53 5.15 7.65
CA LEU A 8 0.83 6.13 6.61
C LEU A 8 -0.20 7.26 6.73
N ALA A 9 0.25 8.51 6.73
CA ALA A 9 -0.62 9.67 6.67
C ALA A 9 -0.75 10.11 5.20
N VAL A 10 -1.97 10.38 4.76
CA VAL A 10 -2.29 10.85 3.41
C VAL A 10 -3.04 12.17 3.54
N ASP A 11 -2.69 13.15 2.71
CA ASP A 11 -3.40 14.42 2.64
C ASP A 11 -4.72 14.22 1.86
N ILE A 12 -5.84 14.58 2.50
CA ILE A 12 -7.19 14.49 1.93
C ILE A 12 -7.77 15.85 1.55
N GLY A 13 -6.95 16.92 1.48
CA GLY A 13 -7.45 18.28 1.21
C GLY A 13 -8.30 18.45 -0.07
N ALA A 14 -8.17 17.55 -1.05
CA ALA A 14 -8.97 17.53 -2.27
C ALA A 14 -10.27 16.68 -2.16
N ALA A 15 -10.43 15.89 -1.10
CA ALA A 15 -11.56 15.00 -0.87
C ALA A 15 -12.33 15.44 0.39
N GLN A 16 -13.30 16.34 0.19
CA GLN A 16 -13.99 17.04 1.29
C GLN A 16 -15.03 16.17 2.01
N ASP A 17 -15.49 15.09 1.38
CA ASP A 17 -16.56 14.21 1.88
C ASP A 17 -16.03 12.86 2.42
N VAL A 18 -14.73 12.78 2.76
CA VAL A 18 -14.13 11.55 3.32
C VAL A 18 -14.37 11.49 4.82
N GLU A 19 -14.90 10.37 5.29
CA GLU A 19 -15.20 10.11 6.69
C GLU A 19 -14.44 8.89 7.23
N GLU A 20 -14.51 8.67 8.55
CA GLU A 20 -13.92 7.49 9.18
C GLU A 20 -14.62 6.21 8.68
N GLY A 21 -13.82 5.25 8.23
CA GLY A 21 -14.31 3.98 7.69
C GLY A 21 -14.42 3.94 6.16
N ASP A 22 -14.18 5.07 5.49
CA ASP A 22 -14.06 5.09 4.03
C ASP A 22 -12.83 4.33 3.55
N TRP A 23 -12.98 3.71 2.38
CA TRP A 23 -11.89 2.98 1.75
C TRP A 23 -10.95 3.91 1.01
N LEU A 24 -9.65 3.78 1.28
CA LEU A 24 -8.59 4.35 0.46
C LEU A 24 -8.03 3.27 -0.46
N GLU A 25 -8.28 3.39 -1.75
CA GLU A 25 -7.66 2.52 -2.75
C GLU A 25 -6.24 2.99 -3.05
N LEU A 26 -5.29 2.03 -3.04
CA LEU A 26 -3.91 2.26 -3.44
C LEU A 26 -3.71 1.59 -4.79
N ASP A 27 -3.53 2.37 -5.85
CA ASP A 27 -3.17 1.88 -7.17
C ASP A 27 -1.71 1.39 -7.16
N TYR A 28 -1.52 0.18 -6.65
CA TYR A 28 -0.22 -0.41 -6.45
C TYR A 28 0.28 -1.04 -7.75
N ASP A 29 0.91 -0.23 -8.60
CA ASP A 29 1.61 -0.71 -9.80
C ASP A 29 3.02 -1.24 -9.44
N PRO A 30 3.28 -2.55 -9.61
CA PRO A 30 4.59 -3.13 -9.30
C PRO A 30 5.72 -2.54 -10.14
N ALA A 31 5.45 -2.09 -11.37
CA ALA A 31 6.49 -1.54 -12.24
C ALA A 31 7.00 -0.19 -11.71
N THR A 32 6.10 0.73 -11.41
CA THR A 32 6.42 2.04 -10.82
C THR A 32 7.02 1.89 -9.43
N ALA A 33 6.47 1.00 -8.60
CA ALA A 33 6.99 0.74 -7.26
C ALA A 33 8.41 0.13 -7.30
N SER A 34 8.71 -0.72 -8.29
CA SER A 34 10.03 -1.32 -8.47
C SER A 34 11.09 -0.26 -8.77
N ILE A 35 10.76 0.70 -9.64
CA ILE A 35 11.62 1.85 -9.95
C ILE A 35 11.84 2.72 -8.70
N ALA A 36 10.77 3.03 -7.96
CA ALA A 36 10.85 3.91 -6.79
C ALA A 36 11.60 3.28 -5.60
N SER A 37 11.53 1.96 -5.44
CA SER A 37 12.13 1.24 -4.30
C SER A 37 13.51 0.65 -4.61
N GLY A 38 13.87 0.48 -5.88
CA GLY A 38 15.07 -0.24 -6.30
C GLY A 38 14.99 -1.77 -6.12
N LEU A 39 13.83 -2.29 -5.72
CA LEU A 39 13.56 -3.73 -5.60
C LEU A 39 12.98 -4.26 -6.91
N SER A 40 13.21 -5.53 -7.23
CA SER A 40 12.51 -6.17 -8.33
C SER A 40 11.01 -6.29 -8.04
N GLN A 41 10.19 -6.37 -9.10
CA GLN A 41 8.74 -6.62 -8.94
C GLN A 41 8.45 -7.91 -8.16
N TYR A 42 9.28 -8.94 -8.36
CA TYR A 42 9.16 -10.20 -7.63
C TYR A 42 9.39 -10.01 -6.13
N GLU A 43 10.44 -9.28 -5.75
CA GLU A 43 10.72 -8.97 -4.34
C GLU A 43 9.62 -8.12 -3.72
N LEU A 44 9.07 -7.16 -4.46
CA LEU A 44 7.94 -6.36 -3.99
C LEU A 44 6.71 -7.23 -3.69
N LEU A 45 6.35 -8.15 -4.56
CA LEU A 45 5.18 -9.02 -4.37
C LEU A 45 5.39 -10.09 -3.29
N THR A 46 6.61 -10.59 -3.16
CA THR A 46 6.94 -11.68 -2.22
C THR A 46 7.34 -11.20 -0.83
N SER A 47 7.75 -9.93 -0.69
CA SER A 47 8.05 -9.31 0.60
C SER A 47 6.82 -8.77 1.34
N LEU A 48 5.64 -8.76 0.70
CA LEU A 48 4.39 -8.41 1.36
C LEU A 48 4.16 -9.29 2.59
N GLY A 49 4.10 -8.66 3.75
CA GLY A 49 4.01 -9.35 5.03
C GLY A 49 2.67 -10.07 5.20
N ARG A 50 2.60 -11.01 6.15
CA ARG A 50 1.38 -11.78 6.50
C ARG A 50 0.18 -10.93 6.94
N ARG A 51 0.38 -9.64 7.21
CA ARG A 51 -0.68 -8.71 7.63
C ARG A 51 -1.61 -8.31 6.47
N TYR A 52 -1.18 -8.51 5.23
CA TYR A 52 -2.04 -8.28 4.07
C TYR A 52 -3.00 -9.45 3.87
N GLN A 53 -4.29 -9.14 3.78
CA GLN A 53 -5.30 -10.12 3.42
C GLN A 53 -5.23 -10.44 1.92
N ARG A 54 -5.53 -11.69 1.57
CA ARG A 54 -5.64 -12.15 0.18
C ARG A 54 -7.11 -12.36 -0.12
N CYS A 55 -7.69 -11.47 -0.91
CA CYS A 55 -9.07 -11.58 -1.38
C CYS A 55 -9.06 -12.07 -2.83
N TRP A 56 -9.80 -13.14 -3.11
CA TRP A 56 -10.01 -13.66 -4.46
C TRP A 56 -11.48 -13.41 -4.79
N LEU A 57 -11.73 -12.52 -5.75
CA LEU A 57 -13.06 -12.18 -6.26
C LEU A 57 -13.37 -13.00 -7.51
#